data_AF-A0A673W0B8-F1
#
_entry.id   AF-A0A673W0B8-F1
#
_cell.length_a   1.000
_cell.length_b   1.000
_cell.length_c   1.000
_cell.angle_alpha   90.00
_cell.angle_beta   90.00
_cell.angle_gamma   90.00
#
_symmetry.space_group_name_H-M   'P 1'
#
loop_
_entity.id
_entity.type
_entity.pdbx_description
1 polymer ?
#
loop_
_entity_poly.entity_id
_entity_poly.type
_entity_poly.pdbx_seq_one_letter_code
_entity_poly.pdbx_strand_id
1 'polypeptide(L)'
;MLADCCFCVTDFKDSLNTVYSAIEEADFLAIDGEFSGISDGPNVSALTNGLDTPEERYMKLKKHSMDFLLFQFGLCTFTYDQAESNYVIKTFNFYIFPKPFNRTSPDTKFICQSSSIDFLASQGFDFNKVFRHGIPYLNQEEEVQLREQYEERRSQSNGSGNPSYISPNSNKGPGSIPEEHREYIGRVDNVGLISYRFPKGLHVETLETEKKERYIQISKVDDEERKRRERQKQEREQGELNDAVGFSRVIHAISKSGKLVVGHNMLLDVMHTIHQFYCVLPEVQTRTIYMNTMVYFLFHLYLNRIFILTFPFKSPKVVTAEGFPSYDTAQEQLHEAGYDAYITGLCFISMANYLGTFLTPPRAHIPSQSKLIQPFVNNSLMCYYILYNTISYSTVVLVVQCVTIYCTTPYPTAQ
;
A
#
# COMPACT_ATOMS: atom_id res chain seq x y z
N MET A 1 22.20 -8.11 -7.18
CA MET A 1 22.31 -7.95 -5.72
C MET A 1 21.46 -6.75 -5.34
N LEU A 2 20.37 -6.97 -4.61
CA LEU A 2 19.48 -5.91 -4.13
C LEU A 2 20.22 -5.21 -2.98
N ALA A 3 20.83 -4.06 -3.26
CA ALA A 3 21.79 -3.46 -2.32
C ALA A 3 21.14 -2.84 -1.07
N ASP A 4 19.85 -2.54 -1.09
CA ASP A 4 19.05 -2.21 0.09
C ASP A 4 17.59 -2.52 -0.27
N CYS A 5 16.85 -3.31 0.53
CA CYS A 5 15.40 -3.50 0.34
C CYS A 5 14.57 -2.27 0.76
N CYS A 6 15.11 -1.09 0.47
CA CYS A 6 14.49 0.23 0.59
C CYS A 6 14.03 0.66 -0.80
N PHE A 7 12.75 0.57 -1.07
CA PHE A 7 12.22 0.91 -2.37
C PHE A 7 11.80 2.38 -2.45
N CYS A 8 12.42 3.04 -3.43
CA CYS A 8 12.01 4.34 -3.95
C CYS A 8 11.48 4.16 -5.39
N VAL A 9 10.94 5.23 -5.99
CA VAL A 9 10.33 5.21 -7.33
C VAL A 9 11.23 4.60 -8.42
N THR A 10 12.56 4.71 -8.28
CA THR A 10 13.54 4.19 -9.25
C THR A 10 13.59 2.66 -9.31
N ASP A 11 13.38 2.00 -8.19
CA ASP A 11 13.63 0.55 -8.04
C ASP A 11 12.32 -0.24 -7.85
N PHE A 12 11.20 0.46 -7.67
CA PHE A 12 9.91 -0.15 -7.33
C PHE A 12 9.39 -1.10 -8.42
N LYS A 13 9.48 -0.71 -9.70
CA LYS A 13 8.93 -1.51 -10.81
C LYS A 13 9.66 -2.84 -10.99
N ASP A 14 11.00 -2.80 -10.94
CA ASP A 14 11.84 -3.98 -11.13
C ASP A 14 11.80 -4.91 -9.92
N SER A 15 11.57 -4.37 -8.72
CA SER A 15 11.49 -5.13 -7.48
C SER A 15 10.10 -5.69 -7.17
N LEU A 16 9.07 -5.26 -7.90
CA LEU A 16 7.68 -5.61 -7.59
C LEU A 16 7.39 -7.10 -7.70
N ASN A 17 8.02 -7.79 -8.66
CA ASN A 17 7.90 -9.25 -8.77
C ASN A 17 8.50 -9.96 -7.55
N THR A 18 9.63 -9.47 -7.04
CA THR A 18 10.24 -9.98 -5.81
C THR A 18 9.32 -9.79 -4.61
N VAL A 19 8.64 -8.64 -4.52
CA VAL A 19 7.64 -8.37 -3.47
C VAL A 19 6.45 -9.31 -3.59
N TYR A 20 5.92 -9.51 -4.80
CA TYR A 20 4.81 -10.44 -5.01
C TYR A 20 5.15 -11.89 -4.67
N SER A 21 6.33 -12.38 -5.10
CA SER A 21 6.78 -13.72 -4.72
C SER A 21 6.95 -13.86 -3.21
N ALA A 22 7.52 -12.83 -2.54
CA ALA A 22 7.63 -12.85 -1.08
C ALA A 22 6.26 -12.90 -0.39
N ILE A 23 5.28 -12.12 -0.85
CA ILE A 23 3.91 -12.16 -0.34
C ILE A 23 3.26 -13.52 -0.62
N GLU A 24 3.46 -14.11 -1.80
CA GLU A 24 2.87 -15.40 -2.21
C GLU A 24 3.48 -16.61 -1.48
N GLU A 25 4.76 -16.55 -1.10
CA GLU A 25 5.46 -17.63 -0.39
C GLU A 25 5.28 -17.57 1.14
N ALA A 26 4.86 -16.44 1.70
CA ALA A 26 4.77 -16.23 3.15
C ALA A 26 3.71 -17.11 3.86
N ASP A 27 3.92 -17.47 5.12
CA ASP A 27 2.86 -18.02 5.98
C ASP A 27 2.00 -16.91 6.59
N PHE A 28 2.64 -15.79 6.92
CA PHE A 28 2.00 -14.57 7.41
C PHE A 28 2.89 -13.36 7.12
N LEU A 29 2.30 -12.18 7.25
CA LEU A 29 2.94 -10.89 7.00
C LEU A 29 2.92 -10.09 8.30
N ALA A 30 3.91 -9.22 8.51
CA ALA A 30 3.87 -8.17 9.51
C ALA A 30 4.07 -6.82 8.85
N ILE A 31 3.37 -5.80 9.34
CA ILE A 31 3.42 -4.44 8.81
C ILE A 31 3.57 -3.41 9.92
N ASP A 32 4.11 -2.26 9.53
CA ASP A 32 4.23 -1.06 10.35
C ASP A 32 4.34 0.17 9.43
N GLY A 33 4.01 1.36 9.92
CA GLY A 33 3.99 2.57 9.13
C GLY A 33 4.58 3.77 9.88
N GLU A 34 5.39 4.57 9.18
CA GLU A 34 5.83 5.87 9.70
C GLU A 34 4.95 6.99 9.13
N PHE A 35 4.59 7.91 10.03
CA PHE A 35 3.66 9.00 9.73
C PHE A 35 4.33 10.37 9.78
N SER A 36 3.83 11.32 8.98
CA SER A 36 4.24 12.73 9.06
C SER A 36 3.80 13.40 10.38
N GLY A 37 2.93 12.75 11.14
CA GLY A 37 2.46 13.14 12.47
C GLY A 37 1.37 12.21 12.97
N ILE A 38 0.90 12.43 14.20
CA ILE A 38 -0.07 11.54 14.87
C ILE A 38 -1.40 12.26 15.13
N SER A 39 -1.35 13.55 15.49
CA SER A 39 -2.54 14.33 15.82
C SER A 39 -2.36 15.83 15.56
N ASP A 40 -3.39 16.44 14.98
CA ASP A 40 -3.50 17.90 14.76
C ASP A 40 -4.29 18.62 15.86
N GLY A 41 -4.79 17.87 16.85
CA GLY A 41 -5.75 18.31 17.85
C GLY A 41 -5.21 18.17 19.28
N PRO A 42 -6.03 17.74 20.26
CA PRO A 42 -5.56 17.56 21.63
C PRO A 42 -4.54 16.41 21.69
N ASN A 43 -3.64 16.42 22.69
CA ASN A 43 -2.61 15.39 22.87
C ASN A 43 -3.15 13.97 22.65
N VAL A 44 -2.30 13.03 22.18
CA VAL A 44 -2.68 11.64 21.90
C VAL A 44 -3.51 11.02 23.03
N SER A 45 -3.20 11.31 24.29
CA SER A 45 -3.95 10.87 25.48
C SER A 45 -5.42 11.31 25.52
N ALA A 46 -5.76 12.46 24.93
CA ALA A 46 -7.11 13.00 24.82
C ALA A 46 -7.86 12.50 23.57
N LEU A 47 -7.15 12.14 22.50
CA LEU A 47 -7.72 11.39 21.37
C LEU A 47 -8.05 9.94 21.76
N THR A 48 -7.38 9.43 22.79
CA THR A 48 -7.54 8.07 23.26
C THR A 48 -8.26 7.96 24.60
N ASN A 49 -9.21 8.86 24.86
CA ASN A 49 -9.96 8.85 26.12
C ASN A 49 -10.65 7.49 26.31
N GLY A 50 -10.39 6.81 27.43
CA GLY A 50 -10.92 5.47 27.71
C GLY A 50 -12.44 5.41 27.92
N LEU A 51 -13.10 6.58 27.94
CA LEU A 51 -14.55 6.69 27.99
C LEU A 51 -15.20 6.77 26.60
N ASP A 52 -14.42 6.93 25.54
CA ASP A 52 -14.95 7.01 24.19
C ASP A 52 -15.54 5.67 23.75
N THR A 53 -16.69 5.73 23.09
CA THR A 53 -17.19 4.59 22.32
C THR A 53 -16.29 4.30 21.11
N PRO A 54 -16.32 3.06 20.59
CA PRO A 54 -15.77 2.69 19.29
C PRO A 54 -16.04 3.66 18.15
N GLU A 55 -17.26 4.16 18.07
CA GLU A 55 -17.70 5.10 17.06
C GLU A 55 -17.06 6.47 17.28
N GLU A 56 -17.07 6.98 18.51
CA GLU A 56 -16.50 8.30 18.84
C GLU A 56 -15.01 8.34 18.59
N ARG A 57 -14.27 7.32 19.01
CA ARG A 57 -12.83 7.26 18.78
C ARG A 57 -12.51 7.14 17.29
N TYR A 58 -13.22 6.30 16.53
CA TYR A 58 -13.04 6.25 15.08
C TYR A 58 -13.23 7.65 14.46
N MET A 59 -14.28 8.37 14.87
CA MET A 59 -14.54 9.72 14.37
C MET A 59 -13.47 10.73 14.78
N LYS A 60 -12.94 10.65 16.01
CA LYS A 60 -11.82 11.49 16.46
C LYS A 60 -10.56 11.22 15.66
N LEU A 61 -10.18 9.96 15.48
CA LEU A 61 -8.99 9.58 14.69
C LEU A 61 -9.15 9.95 13.22
N LYS A 62 -10.33 9.70 12.63
CA LYS A 62 -10.63 10.12 11.26
C LYS A 62 -10.44 11.64 11.10
N LYS A 63 -10.95 12.42 12.06
CA LYS A 63 -10.90 13.88 12.01
C LYS A 63 -9.53 14.47 12.29
N HIS A 64 -8.77 13.88 13.22
CA HIS A 64 -7.56 14.49 13.78
C HIS A 64 -6.25 13.83 13.36
N SER A 65 -6.32 12.69 12.67
CA SER A 65 -5.14 11.91 12.29
C SER A 65 -5.03 11.65 10.79
N MET A 66 -6.11 11.71 10.01
CA MET A 66 -6.06 11.35 8.58
C MET A 66 -5.51 12.45 7.66
N ASP A 67 -5.30 13.66 8.16
CA ASP A 67 -4.59 14.73 7.43
C ASP A 67 -3.06 14.53 7.46
N PHE A 68 -2.55 13.58 8.25
CA PHE A 68 -1.16 13.13 8.21
C PHE A 68 -0.96 12.05 7.14
N LEU A 69 0.27 11.98 6.64
CA LEU A 69 0.67 11.06 5.59
C LEU A 69 1.36 9.83 6.19
N LEU A 70 0.99 8.64 5.71
CA LEU A 70 1.82 7.44 5.87
C LEU A 70 2.82 7.46 4.71
N PHE A 71 4.08 7.73 5.02
CA PHE A 71 5.10 7.97 3.99
C PHE A 71 6.24 6.94 3.97
N GLN A 72 6.26 6.03 4.93
CA GLN A 72 7.08 4.82 4.91
C GLN A 72 6.20 3.66 5.33
N PHE A 73 6.15 2.61 4.52
CA PHE A 73 5.44 1.38 4.84
C PHE A 73 6.46 0.25 5.00
N GLY A 74 6.48 -0.37 6.17
CA GLY A 74 7.28 -1.54 6.49
C GLY A 74 6.49 -2.80 6.19
N LEU A 75 7.10 -3.75 5.47
CA LEU A 75 6.55 -5.08 5.24
C LEU A 75 7.61 -6.12 5.56
N CYS A 76 7.27 -7.07 6.42
CA CYS A 76 8.10 -8.23 6.72
C CYS A 76 7.32 -9.51 6.44
N THR A 77 7.88 -10.40 5.63
CA THR A 77 7.28 -11.70 5.30
C THR A 77 7.96 -12.82 6.07
N PHE A 78 7.17 -13.77 6.57
CA PHE A 78 7.66 -14.90 7.35
C PHE A 78 7.23 -16.21 6.71
N THR A 79 8.19 -17.05 6.33
CA THR A 79 7.94 -18.41 5.82
C THR A 79 8.63 -19.42 6.73
N TYR A 80 7.90 -20.41 7.24
CA TYR A 80 8.45 -21.44 8.11
C TYR A 80 9.12 -22.54 7.29
N ASP A 81 10.42 -22.75 7.50
CA ASP A 81 11.13 -23.92 6.99
C ASP A 81 10.96 -25.08 7.96
N GLN A 82 10.16 -26.07 7.54
CA GLN A 82 9.89 -27.26 8.34
C GLN A 82 11.13 -28.16 8.51
N ALA A 83 12.06 -28.17 7.54
CA ALA A 83 13.25 -29.01 7.57
C ALA A 83 14.27 -28.46 8.58
N GLU A 84 14.51 -27.16 8.54
CA GLU A 84 15.47 -26.48 9.42
C GLU A 84 14.84 -25.98 10.74
N SER A 85 13.51 -26.09 10.87
CA SER A 85 12.73 -25.63 12.02
C SER A 85 13.01 -24.17 12.38
N ASN A 86 13.04 -23.30 11.37
CA ASN A 86 13.28 -21.86 11.50
C ASN A 86 12.29 -21.06 10.62
N TYR A 87 12.26 -19.74 10.78
CA TYR A 87 11.57 -18.86 9.84
C TYR A 87 12.56 -18.16 8.91
N VAL A 88 12.25 -18.16 7.61
CA VAL A 88 12.92 -17.38 6.58
C VAL A 88 12.23 -16.02 6.44
N ILE A 89 13.03 -14.95 6.49
CA ILE A 89 12.57 -13.57 6.60
C ILE A 89 12.94 -12.77 5.34
N LYS A 90 12.00 -11.97 4.83
CA LYS A 90 12.24 -10.94 3.81
C LYS A 90 11.58 -9.64 4.28
N THR A 91 12.35 -8.56 4.38
CA THR A 91 11.86 -7.26 4.86
C THR A 91 12.00 -6.20 3.78
N PHE A 92 11.04 -5.28 3.75
CA PHE A 92 10.93 -4.22 2.77
C PHE A 92 10.53 -2.90 3.45
N ASN A 93 11.14 -1.80 3.01
CA ASN A 93 10.74 -0.44 3.34
C ASN A 93 10.28 0.27 2.06
N PHE A 94 9.03 0.72 2.01
CA PHE A 94 8.50 1.48 0.87
C PHE A 94 8.36 2.94 1.23
N TYR A 95 9.07 3.83 0.53
CA TYR A 95 8.91 5.27 0.70
C TYR A 95 7.83 5.77 -0.27
N ILE A 96 6.81 6.42 0.25
CA ILE A 96 5.55 6.67 -0.46
C ILE A 96 5.24 8.16 -0.42
N PHE A 97 4.78 8.72 -1.54
CA PHE A 97 4.43 10.12 -1.63
C PHE A 97 3.32 10.37 -2.66
N PRO A 98 2.27 11.18 -2.36
CA PRO A 98 1.16 11.46 -3.28
C PRO A 98 1.58 12.44 -4.38
N LYS A 99 2.50 12.00 -5.26
CA LYS A 99 2.96 12.80 -6.38
C LYS A 99 1.83 12.93 -7.42
N PRO A 100 1.40 14.15 -7.77
CA PRO A 100 0.40 14.35 -8.82
C PRO A 100 0.90 13.74 -10.13
N PHE A 101 0.12 12.81 -10.70
CA PHE A 101 0.48 12.10 -11.92
C PHE A 101 0.48 13.05 -13.14
N ASN A 102 -0.49 13.95 -13.22
CA ASN A 102 -0.58 14.99 -14.24
C ASN A 102 -1.20 16.27 -13.67
N ARG A 103 -1.32 17.32 -14.50
CA ARG A 103 -1.85 18.64 -14.08
C ARG A 103 -3.32 18.63 -13.64
N THR A 104 -4.06 17.58 -13.97
CA THR A 104 -5.47 17.40 -13.60
C THR A 104 -5.65 16.44 -12.43
N SER A 105 -4.57 15.79 -11.98
CA SER A 105 -4.60 14.95 -10.78
C SER A 105 -4.83 15.79 -9.52
N PRO A 106 -5.48 15.22 -8.48
CA PRO A 106 -5.57 15.87 -7.17
C PRO A 106 -4.18 16.27 -6.65
N ASP A 107 -4.10 17.48 -6.10
CA ASP A 107 -2.90 17.98 -5.42
C ASP A 107 -3.09 17.83 -3.91
N THR A 108 -2.63 16.69 -3.38
CA THR A 108 -2.85 16.28 -2.00
C THR A 108 -2.13 17.21 -1.03
N LYS A 109 -2.87 17.74 -0.07
CA LYS A 109 -2.33 18.51 1.06
C LYS A 109 -2.28 17.61 2.28
N PHE A 110 -1.17 17.63 2.99
CA PHE A 110 -0.97 16.87 4.22
C PHE A 110 -0.29 17.75 5.27
N ILE A 111 -0.41 17.35 6.54
CA ILE A 111 0.17 18.05 7.68
C ILE A 111 1.44 17.33 8.13
N CYS A 112 2.43 18.08 8.62
CA CYS A 112 3.59 17.54 9.33
C CYS A 112 3.56 18.03 10.78
N GLN A 113 3.72 17.10 11.73
CA GLN A 113 3.86 17.42 13.14
C GLN A 113 5.34 17.53 13.50
N SER A 114 5.78 18.70 13.98
CA SER A 114 7.21 18.97 14.22
C SER A 114 7.89 17.94 15.11
N SER A 115 7.22 17.46 16.17
CA SER A 115 7.79 16.45 17.07
C SER A 115 7.97 15.09 16.41
N SER A 116 7.11 14.71 15.48
CA SER A 116 7.22 13.44 14.74
C SER A 116 8.34 13.50 13.71
N ILE A 117 8.47 14.63 13.01
CA ILE A 117 9.58 14.87 12.08
C ILE A 117 10.93 14.89 12.80
N ASP A 118 11.01 15.56 13.96
CA ASP A 118 12.22 15.60 14.80
C ASP A 118 12.59 14.20 15.31
N PHE A 119 11.62 13.43 15.78
CA PHE A 119 11.83 12.03 16.18
C PHE A 119 12.40 11.20 15.03
N LEU A 120 11.77 11.19 13.85
CA LEU A 120 12.25 10.44 12.69
C LEU A 120 13.64 10.90 12.25
N ALA A 121 13.92 12.21 12.28
CA ALA A 121 15.25 12.75 11.99
C ALA A 121 16.31 12.22 12.97
N SER A 122 15.97 12.13 14.27
CA SER A 122 16.86 11.55 15.30
C SER A 122 17.13 10.06 15.09
N GLN A 123 16.23 9.36 14.39
CA GLN A 123 16.37 7.96 13.99
C GLN A 123 17.07 7.78 12.64
N GLY A 124 17.60 8.85 12.03
CA GLY A 124 18.32 8.77 10.76
C GLY A 124 17.42 8.60 9.52
N PHE A 125 16.12 8.91 9.62
CA PHE A 125 15.19 8.83 8.50
C PHE A 125 15.58 9.79 7.36
N ASP A 126 15.72 9.27 6.14
CA ASP A 126 16.02 10.08 4.95
C ASP A 126 14.74 10.58 4.27
N PHE A 127 14.35 11.80 4.61
CA PHE A 127 13.19 12.47 4.03
C PHE A 127 13.29 12.68 2.51
N ASN A 128 14.48 12.66 1.90
CA ASN A 128 14.59 12.75 0.43
C ASN A 128 14.02 11.50 -0.25
N LYS A 129 14.12 10.33 0.39
CA LYS A 129 13.50 9.09 -0.11
C LYS A 129 11.98 9.23 -0.22
N VAL A 130 11.35 10.01 0.65
CA VAL A 130 9.93 10.39 0.57
C VAL A 130 9.71 11.51 -0.45
N PHE A 131 10.18 12.72 -0.15
CA PHE A 131 9.71 13.92 -0.85
C PHE A 131 10.28 14.10 -2.26
N ARG A 132 11.41 13.45 -2.57
CA ARG A 132 12.04 13.51 -3.89
C ARG A 132 11.84 12.22 -4.69
N HIS A 133 11.86 11.08 -4.00
CA HIS A 133 11.90 9.76 -4.62
C HIS A 133 10.75 8.83 -4.23
N GLY A 134 9.73 9.35 -3.54
CA GLY A 134 8.60 8.55 -3.07
C GLY A 134 7.83 7.90 -4.21
N ILE A 135 7.44 6.65 -3.99
CA ILE A 135 6.60 5.86 -4.88
C ILE A 135 5.20 6.52 -4.90
N PRO A 136 4.65 6.85 -6.08
CA PRO A 136 3.30 7.38 -6.18
C PRO A 136 2.27 6.32 -5.80
N TYR A 137 1.05 6.77 -5.56
CA TYR A 137 -0.08 5.88 -5.34
C TYR A 137 -1.38 6.54 -5.82
N LEU A 138 -2.36 5.70 -6.11
CA LEU A 138 -3.75 6.11 -6.33
C LEU A 138 -4.65 5.21 -5.49
N ASN A 139 -5.70 5.77 -4.91
CA ASN A 139 -6.77 4.97 -4.33
C ASN A 139 -7.66 4.36 -5.43
N GLN A 140 -8.61 3.51 -5.03
CA GLN A 140 -9.50 2.78 -5.95
C GLN A 140 -10.33 3.72 -6.84
N GLU A 141 -10.84 4.82 -6.29
CA GLU A 141 -11.67 5.78 -7.02
C GLU A 141 -10.83 6.57 -8.03
N GLU A 142 -9.65 7.03 -7.61
CA GLU A 142 -8.71 7.75 -8.47
C GLU A 142 -8.18 6.87 -9.61
N GLU A 143 -7.90 5.58 -9.34
CA GLU A 143 -7.51 4.61 -10.35
C GLU A 143 -8.62 4.41 -11.39
N VAL A 144 -9.87 4.24 -10.96
CA VAL A 144 -11.03 4.09 -11.85
C VAL A 144 -11.20 5.33 -12.72
N GLN A 145 -11.18 6.53 -12.13
CA GLN A 145 -11.28 7.78 -12.86
C GLN A 145 -10.15 7.94 -13.89
N LEU A 146 -8.91 7.58 -13.52
CA LEU A 146 -7.79 7.66 -14.45
C LEU A 146 -7.93 6.65 -15.59
N ARG A 147 -8.41 5.43 -15.32
CA ARG A 147 -8.70 4.41 -16.35
C ARG A 147 -9.74 4.91 -17.34
N GLU A 148 -10.86 5.43 -16.84
CA GLU A 148 -11.94 5.98 -17.67
C GLU A 148 -11.44 7.14 -18.56
N GLN A 149 -10.64 8.06 -18.02
CA GLN A 149 -10.04 9.15 -18.81
C GLN A 149 -9.13 8.65 -19.94
N TYR A 150 -8.40 7.55 -19.75
CA TYR A 150 -7.60 6.95 -20.81
C TYR A 150 -8.48 6.27 -21.87
N GLU A 151 -9.55 5.60 -21.46
CA GLU A 151 -10.51 4.97 -22.37
C GLU A 151 -11.29 5.99 -23.21
N GLU A 152 -11.71 7.11 -22.61
CA GLU A 152 -12.35 8.21 -23.32
C GLU A 152 -11.41 8.84 -24.36
N ARG A 153 -10.16 9.12 -23.99
CA ARG A 153 -9.14 9.64 -24.92
C ARG A 153 -8.87 8.66 -26.07
N ARG A 154 -8.86 7.35 -25.80
CA ARG A 154 -8.74 6.33 -26.85
C ARG A 154 -9.93 6.33 -27.80
N SER A 155 -11.14 6.41 -27.25
CA SER A 155 -12.39 6.45 -28.04
C SER A 155 -12.44 7.68 -28.94
N GLN A 156 -12.00 8.84 -28.45
CA GLN A 156 -11.87 10.06 -29.24
C GLN A 156 -10.79 9.95 -30.34
N SER A 157 -9.64 9.32 -30.04
CA SER A 157 -8.55 9.13 -31.00
C SER A 157 -8.89 8.13 -32.12
N ASN A 158 -9.78 7.17 -31.87
CA ASN A 158 -10.21 6.14 -32.83
C ASN A 158 -11.41 6.56 -33.69
N GLY A 159 -11.88 7.81 -33.59
CA GLY A 159 -12.90 8.37 -34.49
C GLY A 159 -14.33 7.91 -34.21
N SER A 160 -14.61 7.29 -33.06
CA SER A 160 -15.96 6.90 -32.62
C SER A 160 -16.65 7.96 -31.74
N GLY A 161 -15.97 9.04 -31.38
CA GLY A 161 -16.54 10.20 -30.70
C GLY A 161 -17.00 11.29 -31.68
N ASN A 162 -18.11 11.96 -31.35
CA ASN A 162 -18.57 13.14 -32.10
C ASN A 162 -17.46 14.22 -32.11
N PRO A 163 -17.17 14.88 -33.24
CA PRO A 163 -16.07 15.85 -33.35
C PRO A 163 -16.46 17.16 -32.69
N SER A 164 -16.38 17.23 -31.36
CA SER A 164 -16.58 18.48 -30.61
C SER A 164 -15.31 18.92 -29.90
N TYR A 165 -14.19 18.96 -30.62
CA TYR A 165 -13.06 19.78 -30.19
C TYR A 165 -13.14 21.15 -30.88
N ILE A 166 -14.04 22.01 -30.39
CA ILE A 166 -13.90 23.44 -30.62
C ILE A 166 -12.87 23.90 -29.58
N SER A 167 -11.64 24.19 -30.03
CA SER A 167 -10.63 24.81 -29.16
C SER A 167 -11.20 26.09 -28.53
N PRO A 168 -10.89 26.42 -27.26
CA PRO A 168 -11.44 27.61 -26.58
C PRO A 168 -11.06 28.97 -27.18
N ASN A 169 -10.32 28.99 -28.31
CA ASN A 169 -9.87 30.18 -29.01
C ASN A 169 -10.02 30.00 -30.54
N SER A 170 -11.26 29.98 -31.02
CA SER A 170 -11.60 29.76 -32.43
C SER A 170 -11.49 31.02 -33.30
N ASN A 171 -10.34 31.70 -33.29
CA ASN A 171 -9.98 32.66 -34.36
C ASN A 171 -9.03 32.06 -35.41
N LYS A 172 -8.56 30.82 -35.21
CA LYS A 172 -7.86 30.05 -36.23
C LYS A 172 -8.75 28.89 -36.64
N GLY A 173 -9.22 28.92 -37.89
CA GLY A 173 -9.93 27.80 -38.50
C GLY A 173 -9.06 26.53 -38.56
N PRO A 174 -9.60 25.41 -39.06
CA PRO A 174 -8.82 24.20 -39.24
C PRO A 174 -7.54 24.49 -40.04
N GLY A 175 -6.39 24.04 -39.53
CA GLY A 175 -5.09 24.31 -40.15
C GLY A 175 -5.04 23.82 -41.59
N SER A 176 -4.66 24.70 -42.51
CA SER A 176 -4.51 24.35 -43.93
C SER A 176 -3.27 23.48 -44.13
N ILE A 177 -3.43 22.37 -44.87
CA ILE A 177 -2.32 21.49 -45.23
C ILE A 177 -1.42 22.23 -46.25
N PRO A 178 -0.09 22.31 -46.00
CA PRO A 178 0.85 22.87 -46.97
C PRO A 178 0.71 22.22 -48.35
N GLU A 179 0.80 23.03 -49.41
CA GLU A 179 0.58 22.60 -50.80
C GLU A 179 1.46 21.39 -51.18
N GLU A 180 2.71 21.39 -50.70
CA GLU A 180 3.71 20.35 -50.88
C GLU A 180 3.32 18.97 -50.30
N HIS A 181 2.41 18.93 -49.31
CA HIS A 181 1.95 17.69 -48.69
C HIS A 181 0.60 17.21 -49.25
N ARG A 182 -0.09 18.03 -50.05
CA ARG A 182 -1.41 17.67 -50.61
C ARG A 182 -1.35 16.48 -51.56
N GLU A 183 -0.26 16.32 -52.30
CA GLU A 183 -0.05 15.18 -53.20
C GLU A 183 0.15 13.87 -52.41
N TYR A 184 0.88 13.93 -51.29
CA TYR A 184 1.10 12.77 -50.42
C TYR A 184 -0.18 12.31 -49.69
N ILE A 185 -1.03 13.27 -49.29
CA ILE A 185 -2.26 13.05 -48.50
C ILE A 185 -3.51 12.90 -49.39
N GLY A 186 -3.40 13.13 -50.71
CA GLY A 186 -4.49 12.90 -51.67
C GLY A 186 -5.58 14.00 -51.68
N ARG A 187 -5.18 15.28 -51.70
CA ARG A 187 -6.09 16.46 -51.76
C ARG A 187 -7.13 16.50 -50.64
N VAL A 188 -6.69 16.34 -49.40
CA VAL A 188 -7.50 16.67 -48.22
C VAL A 188 -7.22 18.12 -47.84
N ASP A 189 -8.26 18.93 -47.68
CA ASP A 189 -8.12 20.36 -47.36
C ASP A 189 -7.88 20.63 -45.87
N ASN A 190 -8.15 19.63 -45.02
CA ASN A 190 -8.16 19.76 -43.57
C ASN A 190 -7.63 18.50 -42.88
N VAL A 191 -6.67 18.68 -41.97
CA VAL A 191 -6.03 17.60 -41.20
C VAL A 191 -7.06 16.76 -40.41
N GLY A 192 -8.15 17.37 -39.92
CA GLY A 192 -9.21 16.68 -39.20
C GLY A 192 -10.02 15.68 -40.03
N LEU A 193 -9.99 15.80 -41.36
CA LEU A 193 -10.69 14.90 -42.29
C LEU A 193 -9.85 13.70 -42.74
N ILE A 194 -8.53 13.71 -42.48
CA ILE A 194 -7.60 12.66 -42.94
C ILE A 194 -7.98 11.30 -42.35
N SER A 195 -8.28 11.25 -41.04
CA SER A 195 -8.64 10.02 -40.34
C SER A 195 -9.94 9.39 -40.87
N TYR A 196 -10.88 10.21 -41.33
CA TYR A 196 -12.16 9.75 -41.89
C TYR A 196 -12.04 9.32 -43.36
N ARG A 197 -11.18 10.01 -44.14
CA ARG A 197 -11.03 9.77 -45.58
C ARG A 197 -10.06 8.64 -45.90
N PHE A 198 -9.11 8.36 -45.00
CA PHE A 198 -8.12 7.29 -45.14
C PHE A 198 -8.15 6.37 -43.92
N PRO A 199 -9.21 5.55 -43.76
CA PRO A 199 -9.31 4.61 -42.66
C PRO A 199 -8.27 3.49 -42.71
N LYS A 200 -7.52 3.34 -43.81
CA LYS A 200 -6.41 2.38 -44.00
C LYS A 200 -5.26 3.02 -44.77
N GLY A 201 -4.03 2.64 -44.46
CA GLY A 201 -2.83 3.07 -45.20
C GLY A 201 -2.17 4.37 -44.74
N LEU A 202 -2.82 5.17 -43.88
CA LEU A 202 -2.26 6.40 -43.30
C LEU A 202 -2.46 6.41 -41.78
N HIS A 203 -1.41 6.72 -41.04
CA HIS A 203 -1.43 6.92 -39.60
C HIS A 203 -1.13 8.38 -39.29
N VAL A 204 -1.89 8.95 -38.37
CA VAL A 204 -1.79 10.34 -37.94
C VAL A 204 -1.51 10.34 -36.44
N GLU A 205 -0.42 10.98 -36.03
CA GLU A 205 -0.08 11.17 -34.63
C GLU A 205 0.37 12.61 -34.35
N THR A 206 0.08 13.09 -33.14
CA THR A 206 0.55 14.40 -32.68
C THR A 206 1.82 14.19 -31.88
N LEU A 207 2.91 14.79 -32.34
CA LEU A 207 4.22 14.75 -31.70
C LEU A 207 4.60 16.12 -31.15
N GLU A 208 5.58 16.13 -30.26
CA GLU A 208 6.08 17.33 -29.59
C GLU A 208 7.61 17.39 -29.75
N THR A 209 8.15 18.52 -30.17
CA THR A 209 9.60 18.73 -30.29
C THR A 209 10.25 18.94 -28.92
N GLU A 210 11.58 18.88 -28.84
CA GLU A 210 12.33 19.24 -27.61
C GLU A 210 12.01 20.65 -27.09
N LYS A 211 11.56 21.54 -27.97
CA LYS A 211 11.12 22.91 -27.64
C LYS A 211 9.65 23.00 -27.22
N LYS A 212 8.96 21.87 -27.05
CA LYS A 212 7.53 21.78 -26.73
C LYS A 212 6.59 22.30 -27.83
N GLU A 213 7.05 22.27 -29.08
CA GLU A 213 6.23 22.65 -30.23
C GLU A 213 5.49 21.41 -30.74
N ARG A 214 4.15 21.47 -30.76
CA ARG A 214 3.31 20.37 -31.22
C ARG A 214 3.18 20.39 -32.74
N TYR A 215 3.42 19.25 -33.38
CA TYR A 215 3.23 19.05 -34.81
C TYR A 215 2.50 17.73 -35.08
N ILE A 216 1.91 17.61 -36.26
CA ILE A 216 1.18 16.39 -36.67
C ILE A 216 2.06 15.65 -37.67
N GLN A 217 2.39 14.40 -37.36
CA GLN A 217 3.09 13.51 -38.28
C GLN A 217 2.08 12.60 -38.97
N ILE A 218 2.19 12.53 -40.31
CA ILE A 218 1.38 11.65 -41.13
C ILE A 218 2.34 10.68 -41.82
N SER A 219 2.13 9.38 -41.63
CA SER A 219 2.96 8.34 -42.24
C SER A 219 2.10 7.33 -42.98
N LYS A 220 2.56 6.89 -44.16
CA LYS A 220 1.99 5.72 -44.83
C LYS A 220 2.43 4.47 -44.08
N VAL A 221 1.46 3.67 -43.67
CA VAL A 221 1.70 2.46 -42.88
C VAL A 221 0.76 1.37 -43.33
N ASP A 222 1.29 0.16 -43.48
CA ASP A 222 0.46 -1.00 -43.74
C ASP A 222 -0.37 -1.38 -42.49
N ASP A 223 -1.37 -2.25 -42.70
CA ASP A 223 -2.31 -2.63 -41.65
C ASP A 223 -1.63 -3.39 -40.48
N GLU A 224 -0.52 -4.10 -40.72
CA GLU A 224 0.20 -4.84 -39.69
C GLU A 224 1.05 -3.91 -38.82
N GLU A 225 1.80 -3.00 -39.43
CA GLU A 225 2.59 -1.99 -38.75
C GLU A 225 1.70 -1.01 -37.95
N ARG A 226 0.51 -0.67 -38.48
CA ARG A 226 -0.49 0.11 -37.74
C ARG A 226 -0.94 -0.60 -36.47
N LYS A 227 -1.34 -1.88 -36.56
CA LYS A 227 -1.75 -2.68 -35.39
C LYS A 227 -0.60 -2.83 -34.39
N ARG A 228 0.64 -2.97 -34.87
CA ARG A 228 1.84 -3.02 -34.02
C ARG A 228 2.02 -1.73 -33.22
N ARG A 229 1.91 -0.57 -33.86
CA ARG A 229 2.01 0.75 -33.21
C ARG A 229 0.89 1.00 -32.21
N GLU A 230 -0.35 0.69 -32.58
CA GLU A 230 -1.51 0.81 -31.67
C GLU A 230 -1.32 -0.07 -30.43
N ARG A 231 -0.83 -1.30 -30.58
CA ARG A 231 -0.52 -2.20 -29.45
C ARG A 231 0.60 -1.63 -28.57
N GLN A 232 1.69 -1.15 -29.15
CA GLN A 232 2.79 -0.54 -28.40
C GLN A 232 2.35 0.70 -27.62
N LYS A 233 1.49 1.54 -28.22
CA LYS A 233 0.89 2.67 -27.54
C LYS A 233 0.01 2.22 -26.37
N GLN A 234 -0.81 1.20 -26.56
CA GLN A 234 -1.65 0.65 -25.48
C GLN A 234 -0.81 0.06 -24.33
N GLU A 235 0.26 -0.67 -24.65
CA GLU A 235 1.19 -1.23 -23.66
C GLU A 235 1.90 -0.13 -22.87
N ARG A 236 2.34 0.94 -23.55
CA ARG A 236 2.96 2.10 -22.90
C ARG A 236 1.98 2.81 -21.97
N GLU A 237 0.78 3.11 -22.43
CA GLU A 237 -0.26 3.75 -21.63
C GLU A 237 -0.67 2.89 -20.42
N GLN A 238 -0.77 1.56 -20.60
CA GLN A 238 -1.04 0.65 -19.50
C GLN A 238 0.12 0.61 -18.49
N GLY A 239 1.36 0.71 -18.99
CA GLY A 239 2.57 0.84 -18.15
C GLY A 239 2.54 2.12 -17.31
N GLU A 240 2.26 3.26 -17.94
CA GLU A 240 2.15 4.57 -17.26
C GLU A 240 1.05 4.57 -16.19
N LEU A 241 -0.09 3.94 -16.48
CA LEU A 241 -1.17 3.79 -15.51
C LEU A 241 -0.76 2.91 -14.33
N ASN A 242 -0.10 1.78 -14.57
CA ASN A 242 0.38 0.90 -13.51
C ASN A 242 1.45 1.58 -12.65
N ASP A 243 2.27 2.45 -13.25
CA ASP A 243 3.27 3.26 -12.56
C ASP A 243 2.59 4.35 -11.71
N ALA A 244 1.44 4.90 -12.14
CA ALA A 244 0.63 5.85 -11.38
C ALA A 244 -0.03 5.23 -10.15
N VAL A 245 -0.66 4.05 -10.31
CA VAL A 245 -1.25 3.30 -9.17
C VAL A 245 -0.18 2.93 -8.15
N GLY A 246 1.05 2.65 -8.62
CA GLY A 246 2.25 2.57 -7.82
C GLY A 246 2.10 1.66 -6.60
N PHE A 247 2.29 2.21 -5.40
CA PHE A 247 2.34 1.44 -4.16
C PHE A 247 1.02 0.71 -3.82
N SER A 248 -0.15 1.21 -4.25
CA SER A 248 -1.44 0.55 -4.00
C SER A 248 -1.49 -0.88 -4.55
N ARG A 249 -0.67 -1.20 -5.56
CA ARG A 249 -0.51 -2.56 -6.09
C ARG A 249 0.01 -3.55 -5.05
N VAL A 250 0.91 -3.13 -4.16
CA VAL A 250 1.41 -3.95 -3.04
C VAL A 250 0.28 -4.22 -2.04
N ILE A 251 -0.49 -3.18 -1.70
CA ILE A 251 -1.65 -3.31 -0.80
C ILE A 251 -2.70 -4.27 -1.37
N HIS A 252 -2.98 -4.19 -2.68
CA HIS A 252 -3.87 -5.14 -3.34
C HIS A 252 -3.32 -6.57 -3.35
N ALA A 253 -2.00 -6.77 -3.48
CA ALA A 253 -1.39 -8.10 -3.39
C ALA A 253 -1.50 -8.69 -1.98
N ILE A 254 -1.23 -7.88 -0.94
CA ILE A 254 -1.46 -8.25 0.47
C ILE A 254 -2.92 -8.66 0.66
N SER A 255 -3.86 -7.84 0.20
CA SER A 255 -5.31 -8.11 0.29
C SER A 255 -5.70 -9.43 -0.37
N LYS A 256 -5.27 -9.63 -1.61
CA LYS A 256 -5.62 -10.82 -2.40
C LYS A 256 -4.98 -12.10 -1.86
N SER A 257 -3.88 -11.99 -1.11
CA SER A 257 -3.22 -13.16 -0.52
C SER A 257 -4.08 -13.89 0.50
N GLY A 258 -5.00 -13.17 1.18
CA GLY A 258 -5.82 -13.72 2.27
C GLY A 258 -5.01 -14.19 3.49
N LYS A 259 -3.72 -13.83 3.56
CA LYS A 259 -2.82 -14.24 4.64
C LYS A 259 -3.03 -13.38 5.89
N LEU A 260 -2.66 -13.94 7.04
CA LEU A 260 -2.63 -13.20 8.29
C LEU A 260 -1.63 -12.04 8.17
N VAL A 261 -2.07 -10.85 8.52
CA VAL A 261 -1.24 -9.65 8.63
C VAL A 261 -1.16 -9.26 10.11
N VAL A 262 0.04 -9.05 10.63
CA VAL A 262 0.26 -8.75 12.05
C VAL A 262 0.75 -7.31 12.16
N GLY A 263 0.26 -6.58 13.16
CA GLY A 263 0.72 -5.25 13.48
C GLY A 263 0.69 -4.99 14.99
N HIS A 264 1.56 -4.10 15.46
CA HIS A 264 1.57 -3.64 16.85
C HIS A 264 0.87 -2.29 16.93
N ASN A 265 -0.15 -2.16 17.79
CA ASN A 265 -0.93 -0.92 17.92
C ASN A 265 -1.45 -0.34 16.56
N MET A 266 -1.75 -1.22 15.60
CA MET A 266 -1.86 -0.90 14.18
C MET A 266 -3.14 -0.15 13.73
N LEU A 267 -3.90 0.44 14.65
CA LEU A 267 -5.18 1.07 14.29
C LEU A 267 -4.96 2.24 13.32
N LEU A 268 -3.95 3.08 13.56
CA LEU A 268 -3.59 4.17 12.66
C LEU A 268 -3.01 3.63 11.35
N ASP A 269 -2.16 2.61 11.40
CA ASP A 269 -1.60 1.96 10.19
C ASP A 269 -2.70 1.48 9.26
N VAL A 270 -3.68 0.75 9.79
CA VAL A 270 -4.83 0.24 9.01
C VAL A 270 -5.68 1.40 8.49
N MET A 271 -5.95 2.41 9.32
CA MET A 271 -6.73 3.58 8.90
C MET A 271 -6.06 4.33 7.76
N HIS A 272 -4.77 4.65 7.88
CA HIS A 272 -3.99 5.33 6.84
C HIS A 272 -3.85 4.48 5.57
N THR A 273 -3.61 3.16 5.72
CA THR A 273 -3.49 2.23 4.59
C THR A 273 -4.78 2.19 3.77
N ILE A 274 -5.94 2.09 4.43
CA ILE A 274 -7.23 2.13 3.74
C ILE A 274 -7.46 3.52 3.13
N HIS A 275 -7.25 4.59 3.92
CA HIS A 275 -7.50 5.97 3.51
C HIS A 275 -6.74 6.37 2.24
N GLN A 276 -5.45 5.99 2.15
CA GLN A 276 -4.56 6.40 1.07
C GLN A 276 -4.61 5.47 -0.14
N PHE A 277 -4.67 4.16 0.08
CA PHE A 277 -4.45 3.19 -1.00
C PHE A 277 -5.72 2.47 -1.47
N TYR A 278 -6.85 2.66 -0.78
CA TYR A 278 -8.10 2.02 -1.13
C TYR A 278 -9.25 3.00 -1.29
N CYS A 279 -9.70 3.65 -0.22
CA CYS A 279 -10.76 4.65 -0.30
C CYS A 279 -10.71 5.61 0.88
N VAL A 280 -11.26 6.80 0.68
CA VAL A 280 -11.48 7.75 1.77
C VAL A 280 -12.35 7.09 2.83
N LEU A 281 -11.85 7.08 4.08
CA LEU A 281 -12.55 6.45 5.21
C LEU A 281 -14.00 6.95 5.33
N PRO A 282 -15.00 6.04 5.41
CA PRO A 282 -16.40 6.42 5.37
C PRO A 282 -16.88 7.10 6.65
N GLU A 283 -18.10 7.63 6.64
CA GLU A 283 -18.83 7.99 7.86
C GLU A 283 -19.50 6.75 8.49
N VAL A 284 -19.70 6.77 9.81
CA VAL A 284 -20.01 5.61 10.68
C VAL A 284 -21.18 4.72 10.21
N GLN A 285 -22.10 5.23 9.39
CA GLN A 285 -23.28 4.48 8.93
C GLN A 285 -22.98 3.30 7.98
N THR A 286 -21.75 3.13 7.47
CA THR A 286 -21.37 2.05 6.53
C THR A 286 -20.36 1.04 7.11
N ARG A 287 -20.53 0.72 8.40
CA ARG A 287 -19.57 -0.05 9.24
C ARG A 287 -19.27 -1.49 8.80
N THR A 288 -20.11 -2.14 7.99
CA THR A 288 -20.10 -3.62 7.92
C THR A 288 -19.06 -4.22 6.97
N ILE A 289 -18.43 -3.44 6.08
CA ILE A 289 -17.77 -4.03 4.88
C ILE A 289 -16.23 -3.99 4.93
N TYR A 290 -15.59 -2.97 5.50
CA TYR A 290 -14.17 -2.70 5.17
C TYR A 290 -13.12 -3.32 6.10
N MET A 291 -13.46 -3.57 7.37
CA MET A 291 -12.52 -4.18 8.34
C MET A 291 -12.43 -5.72 8.20
N ASN A 292 -13.31 -6.34 7.40
CA ASN A 292 -13.32 -7.79 7.18
C ASN A 292 -12.40 -8.26 6.04
N THR A 293 -11.86 -7.36 5.22
CA THR A 293 -11.07 -7.73 4.03
C THR A 293 -9.63 -8.11 4.37
N MET A 294 -9.19 -7.81 5.59
CA MET A 294 -7.83 -8.08 6.03
C MET A 294 -7.86 -8.79 7.37
N VAL A 295 -7.10 -9.88 7.45
CA VAL A 295 -7.04 -10.76 8.61
C VAL A 295 -5.92 -10.22 9.50
N TYR A 296 -6.26 -9.52 10.58
CA TYR A 296 -5.27 -8.90 11.46
C TYR A 296 -5.19 -9.55 12.83
N PHE A 297 -3.97 -9.73 13.33
CA PHE A 297 -3.68 -10.01 14.75
C PHE A 297 -3.11 -8.75 15.38
N LEU A 298 -3.87 -8.14 16.30
CA LEU A 298 -3.37 -7.02 17.09
C LEU A 298 -2.86 -7.55 18.42
N PHE A 299 -1.77 -6.96 18.93
CA PHE A 299 -1.41 -7.13 20.32
C PHE A 299 -1.02 -5.81 20.97
N HIS A 300 -1.49 -5.58 22.21
CA HIS A 300 -1.21 -4.37 22.97
C HIS A 300 -0.17 -4.70 24.05
N LEU A 301 1.10 -4.69 23.63
CA LEU A 301 2.22 -4.79 24.56
C LEU A 301 2.90 -3.44 24.65
N TYR A 302 2.77 -2.78 25.80
CA TYR A 302 3.85 -1.93 26.30
C TYR A 302 5.03 -2.84 26.64
N LEU A 303 5.71 -3.39 25.64
CA LEU A 303 6.94 -4.14 25.87
C LEU A 303 8.07 -3.39 25.21
N ASN A 304 8.82 -2.71 26.07
CA ASN A 304 10.24 -2.49 25.86
C ASN A 304 10.82 -3.76 25.18
N ARG A 305 11.56 -3.57 24.07
CA ARG A 305 12.21 -4.58 23.19
C ARG A 305 12.73 -5.85 23.90
N ILE A 306 13.02 -5.76 25.20
CA ILE A 306 13.75 -6.72 26.02
C ILE A 306 12.87 -7.86 26.58
N PHE A 307 11.57 -7.70 26.77
CA PHE A 307 10.80 -8.67 27.60
C PHE A 307 10.26 -9.91 26.85
N ILE A 308 10.00 -9.86 25.55
CA ILE A 308 9.39 -10.98 24.79
C ILE A 308 10.40 -12.08 24.43
N LEU A 309 11.69 -11.78 24.55
CA LEU A 309 12.78 -12.75 24.35
C LEU A 309 13.19 -13.45 25.66
N THR A 310 12.46 -13.21 26.75
CA THR A 310 12.76 -13.76 28.08
C THR A 310 11.68 -14.77 28.51
N PHE A 311 12.06 -15.66 29.43
CA PHE A 311 11.18 -16.69 29.99
C PHE A 311 9.85 -16.08 30.49
N PRO A 312 8.67 -16.68 30.20
CA PRO A 312 8.46 -18.04 29.67
C PRO A 312 8.49 -18.16 28.13
N PHE A 313 8.70 -17.05 27.42
CA PHE A 313 8.81 -17.04 25.97
C PHE A 313 10.21 -17.49 25.52
N LYS A 314 10.30 -17.96 24.28
CA LYS A 314 11.57 -18.34 23.65
C LYS A 314 11.73 -17.55 22.36
N SER A 315 12.93 -17.00 22.17
CA SER A 315 13.29 -16.37 20.89
C SER A 315 13.09 -17.37 19.75
N PRO A 316 12.34 -17.01 18.70
CA PRO A 316 12.19 -17.88 17.54
C PRO A 316 13.53 -17.97 16.79
N LYS A 317 13.77 -19.13 16.17
CA LYS A 317 14.88 -19.29 15.24
C LYS A 317 14.48 -18.64 13.92
N VAL A 318 15.23 -17.64 13.49
CA VAL A 318 14.98 -16.92 12.24
C VAL A 318 16.27 -16.76 11.44
N VAL A 319 16.13 -16.77 10.11
CA VAL A 319 17.20 -16.52 9.15
C VAL A 319 16.71 -15.53 8.09
N THR A 320 17.57 -14.63 7.65
CA THR A 320 17.27 -13.74 6.53
C THR A 320 17.45 -14.50 5.21
N ALA A 321 16.52 -14.32 4.27
CA ALA A 321 16.63 -14.91 2.94
C ALA A 321 17.89 -14.43 2.21
N GLU A 322 18.46 -15.28 1.34
CA GLU A 322 19.64 -14.92 0.56
C GLU A 322 19.37 -13.67 -0.31
N GLY A 323 20.29 -12.71 -0.27
CA GLY A 323 20.17 -11.46 -1.02
C GLY A 323 19.26 -10.39 -0.41
N PHE A 324 18.75 -10.61 0.82
CA PHE A 324 18.01 -9.63 1.60
C PHE A 324 18.86 -9.05 2.76
N PRO A 325 18.61 -7.79 3.16
CA PRO A 325 19.28 -7.19 4.31
C PRO A 325 18.84 -7.90 5.60
N SER A 326 19.81 -8.21 6.45
CA SER A 326 19.57 -8.80 7.77
C SER A 326 19.65 -7.74 8.87
N TYR A 327 18.76 -7.81 9.84
CA TYR A 327 18.88 -7.02 11.06
C TYR A 327 19.65 -7.78 12.14
N ASP A 328 20.55 -7.09 12.84
CA ASP A 328 21.15 -7.60 14.06
C ASP A 328 20.32 -7.14 15.26
N THR A 329 19.65 -8.08 15.91
CA THR A 329 18.82 -7.82 17.11
C THR A 329 19.64 -7.63 18.39
N ALA A 330 20.96 -7.88 18.35
CA ALA A 330 21.86 -7.67 19.48
C ALA A 330 22.34 -6.21 19.61
N GLN A 331 22.15 -5.38 18.58
CA GLN A 331 22.52 -3.97 18.58
C GLN A 331 21.28 -3.08 18.57
N GLU A 332 21.43 -1.88 19.12
CA GLU A 332 20.39 -0.87 19.05
C GLU A 332 20.26 -0.39 17.60
N GLN A 333 19.27 -0.94 16.90
CA GLN A 333 18.90 -0.49 15.55
C GLN A 333 18.05 0.78 15.65
N LEU A 334 18.31 1.70 14.71
CA LEU A 334 17.46 2.87 14.48
C LEU A 334 16.04 2.43 14.13
N HIS A 335 15.04 3.18 14.58
CA HIS A 335 13.65 2.90 14.22
C HIS A 335 13.39 3.16 12.73
N GLU A 336 12.87 2.15 12.05
CA GLU A 336 12.30 2.23 10.71
C GLU A 336 11.16 1.19 10.59
N ALA A 337 10.17 1.47 9.74
CA ALA A 337 8.97 0.65 9.65
C ALA A 337 9.25 -0.84 9.36
N GLY A 338 10.21 -1.14 8.46
CA GLY A 338 10.58 -2.51 8.11
C GLY A 338 11.14 -3.28 9.31
N TYR A 339 11.97 -2.63 10.12
CA TYR A 339 12.50 -3.21 11.34
C TYR A 339 11.40 -3.44 12.39
N ASP A 340 10.51 -2.47 12.58
CA ASP A 340 9.42 -2.59 13.55
C ASP A 340 8.37 -3.65 13.14
N ALA A 341 8.13 -3.81 11.83
CA ALA A 341 7.37 -4.93 11.27
C ALA A 341 8.07 -6.29 11.52
N TYR A 342 9.39 -6.36 11.33
CA TYR A 342 10.18 -7.56 11.64
C TYR A 342 10.08 -7.95 13.11
N ILE A 343 10.31 -7.00 14.03
CA ILE A 343 10.18 -7.24 15.47
C ILE A 343 8.76 -7.66 15.84
N THR A 344 7.74 -7.00 15.29
CA THR A 344 6.33 -7.35 15.48
C THR A 344 6.04 -8.80 15.12
N GLY A 345 6.56 -9.28 13.99
CA GLY A 345 6.40 -10.68 13.59
C GLY A 345 7.13 -11.66 14.51
N LEU A 346 8.33 -11.33 15.02
CA LEU A 346 9.02 -12.14 16.04
C LEU A 346 8.21 -12.25 17.34
N CYS A 347 7.59 -11.14 17.75
CA CYS A 347 6.72 -11.12 18.93
C CYS A 347 5.54 -12.07 18.74
N PHE A 348 4.87 -12.00 17.59
CA PHE A 348 3.78 -12.89 17.24
C PHE A 348 4.19 -14.37 17.26
N ILE A 349 5.31 -14.73 16.63
CA ILE A 349 5.80 -16.12 16.62
C ILE A 349 6.06 -16.61 18.06
N SER A 350 6.72 -15.80 18.88
CA SER A 350 7.05 -16.14 20.26
C SER A 350 5.79 -16.44 21.08
N MET A 351 4.76 -15.60 20.92
CA MET A 351 3.47 -15.76 21.61
C MET A 351 2.68 -16.96 21.08
N ALA A 352 2.63 -17.14 19.76
CA ALA A 352 1.97 -18.28 19.12
C ALA A 352 2.58 -19.61 19.62
N ASN A 353 3.91 -19.70 19.63
CA ASN A 353 4.62 -20.89 20.10
C ASN A 353 4.42 -21.13 21.61
N TYR A 354 4.30 -20.06 22.40
CA TYR A 354 3.95 -20.18 23.82
C TYR A 354 2.54 -20.78 24.01
N LEU A 355 1.55 -20.43 23.18
CA LEU A 355 0.24 -21.09 23.23
C LEU A 355 0.35 -22.61 22.95
N GLY A 356 1.34 -23.03 22.16
CA GLY A 356 1.62 -24.44 21.90
C GLY A 356 2.05 -25.23 23.13
N THR A 357 2.54 -24.58 24.19
CA THR A 357 2.92 -25.27 25.44
C THR A 357 1.73 -25.76 26.24
N PHE A 358 0.52 -25.24 25.96
CA PHE A 358 -0.73 -25.65 26.60
C PHE A 358 -1.38 -26.87 25.92
N LEU A 359 -0.86 -27.29 24.75
CA LEU A 359 -1.34 -28.49 24.06
C LEU A 359 -0.83 -29.76 24.74
N THR A 360 -1.56 -30.86 24.57
CA THR A 360 -1.13 -32.21 24.97
C THR A 360 -1.15 -33.14 23.75
N PRO A 361 0.01 -33.57 23.22
CA PRO A 361 1.37 -33.18 23.63
C PRO A 361 1.70 -31.71 23.27
N PRO A 362 2.62 -31.05 24.00
CA PRO A 362 3.06 -29.69 23.70
C PRO A 362 3.65 -29.59 22.30
N ARG A 363 3.42 -28.46 21.62
CA ARG A 363 4.01 -28.16 20.30
C ARG A 363 4.93 -26.95 20.39
N ALA A 364 6.14 -27.10 19.89
CA ALA A 364 7.13 -26.01 19.87
C ALA A 364 6.86 -24.96 18.79
N HIS A 365 6.19 -25.35 17.71
CA HIS A 365 5.77 -24.48 16.61
C HIS A 365 4.26 -24.49 16.46
N ILE A 366 3.67 -23.31 16.36
CA ILE A 366 2.25 -23.10 16.08
C ILE A 366 2.11 -22.32 14.76
N PRO A 367 1.53 -22.93 13.70
CA PRO A 367 1.27 -22.23 12.43
C PRO A 367 0.35 -21.02 12.60
N SER A 368 0.52 -20.00 11.76
CA SER A 368 -0.28 -18.77 11.81
C SER A 368 -1.78 -19.03 11.57
N GLN A 369 -2.14 -20.07 10.81
CA GLN A 369 -3.53 -20.48 10.56
C GLN A 369 -4.10 -21.40 11.66
N SER A 370 -3.35 -21.66 12.73
CA SER A 370 -3.79 -22.54 13.81
C SER A 370 -5.09 -22.06 14.47
N LYS A 371 -5.95 -22.99 14.88
CA LYS A 371 -7.17 -22.70 15.65
C LYS A 371 -6.88 -22.03 16.99
N LEU A 372 -5.66 -22.16 17.52
CA LEU A 372 -5.22 -21.44 18.72
C LEU A 372 -5.09 -19.93 18.49
N ILE A 373 -4.85 -19.50 17.25
CA ILE A 373 -4.66 -18.09 16.89
C ILE A 373 -5.99 -17.43 16.52
N GLN A 374 -6.95 -18.19 15.98
CA GLN A 374 -8.26 -17.70 15.54
C GLN A 374 -9.00 -16.77 16.53
N PRO A 375 -8.99 -17.01 17.86
CA PRO A 375 -9.67 -16.12 18.81
C PRO A 375 -9.12 -14.67 18.84
N PHE A 376 -7.91 -14.46 18.34
CA PHE A 376 -7.23 -13.17 18.30
C PHE A 376 -7.29 -12.50 16.93
N VAL A 377 -7.79 -13.21 15.92
CA VAL A 377 -7.93 -12.74 14.54
C VAL A 377 -9.23 -11.96 14.41
N ASN A 378 -9.16 -10.74 13.86
CA ASN A 378 -10.34 -9.90 13.53
C ASN A 378 -11.37 -9.79 14.66
N ASN A 379 -10.91 -9.91 15.92
CA ASN A 379 -11.84 -10.00 17.02
C ASN A 379 -12.46 -8.61 17.25
N SER A 380 -13.77 -8.51 16.97
CA SER A 380 -14.58 -7.32 17.20
C SER A 380 -14.49 -6.81 18.64
N LEU A 381 -14.24 -7.70 19.62
CA LEU A 381 -13.97 -7.34 21.02
C LEU A 381 -12.63 -6.65 21.20
N MET A 382 -11.63 -6.92 20.36
CA MET A 382 -10.33 -6.26 20.38
C MET A 382 -10.40 -4.90 19.69
N CYS A 383 -11.13 -4.77 18.56
CA CYS A 383 -11.58 -3.47 18.05
C CYS A 383 -12.33 -2.68 19.14
N TYR A 384 -13.27 -3.29 19.86
CA TYR A 384 -13.94 -2.70 21.01
C TYR A 384 -12.94 -2.32 22.13
N TYR A 385 -11.99 -3.19 22.49
CA TYR A 385 -11.02 -2.95 23.56
C TYR A 385 -9.96 -1.91 23.21
N ILE A 386 -9.48 -1.84 21.96
CA ILE A 386 -8.60 -0.78 21.45
C ILE A 386 -9.32 0.56 21.56
N LEU A 387 -10.62 0.54 21.31
CA LEU A 387 -11.46 1.70 21.37
C LEU A 387 -11.81 2.13 22.81
N TYR A 388 -11.66 1.25 23.81
CA TYR A 388 -11.95 1.51 25.23
C TYR A 388 -10.71 1.63 26.15
N ASN A 389 -9.58 0.94 25.89
CA ASN A 389 -8.52 0.70 26.87
C ASN A 389 -7.12 1.18 26.45
N THR A 390 -7.01 2.43 26.03
CA THR A 390 -5.70 3.11 25.88
C THR A 390 -5.24 3.80 27.17
N ILE A 391 -5.80 3.38 28.31
CA ILE A 391 -5.42 3.86 29.64
C ILE A 391 -5.25 2.63 30.55
N SER A 392 -4.01 2.15 30.69
CA SER A 392 -3.40 1.89 32.01
C SER A 392 -1.96 1.41 31.83
N TYR A 393 -1.05 2.06 32.55
CA TYR A 393 0.39 1.79 32.66
C TYR A 393 0.70 0.45 33.38
N SER A 394 -0.15 -0.56 33.26
CA SER A 394 -0.04 -1.81 34.04
C SER A 394 -0.73 -3.00 33.34
N THR A 395 -0.41 -3.26 32.07
CA THR A 395 -0.99 -4.39 31.33
C THR A 395 0.04 -5.48 31.07
N VAL A 396 0.68 -5.96 32.14
CA VAL A 396 1.47 -7.21 32.14
C VAL A 396 0.58 -8.42 32.48
N VAL A 397 -0.66 -8.19 32.93
CA VAL A 397 -1.50 -9.22 33.58
C VAL A 397 -2.57 -9.84 32.65
N LEU A 398 -3.03 -9.15 31.60
CA LEU A 398 -4.25 -9.58 30.88
C LEU A 398 -4.07 -10.74 29.89
N VAL A 399 -2.86 -10.94 29.34
CA VAL A 399 -2.59 -12.06 28.42
C VAL A 399 -2.68 -13.39 29.17
N VAL A 400 -2.20 -13.41 30.42
CA VAL A 400 -2.22 -14.59 31.28
C VAL A 400 -3.65 -14.88 31.78
N GLN A 401 -4.46 -13.85 32.07
CA GLN A 401 -5.85 -14.05 32.49
C GLN A 401 -6.77 -14.50 31.34
N CYS A 402 -6.61 -13.99 30.11
CA CYS A 402 -7.37 -14.50 28.96
C CYS A 402 -7.03 -15.97 28.66
N VAL A 403 -5.74 -16.35 28.67
CA VAL A 403 -5.33 -17.75 28.47
C VAL A 403 -5.88 -18.65 29.58
N THR A 404 -5.94 -18.18 30.83
CA THR A 404 -6.50 -18.97 31.95
C THR A 404 -8.02 -19.14 31.85
N ILE A 405 -8.77 -18.13 31.43
CA ILE A 405 -10.24 -18.19 31.32
C ILE A 405 -10.68 -19.10 30.14
N TYR A 406 -9.94 -19.08 29.02
CA TYR A 406 -10.27 -19.92 27.86
C TYR A 406 -9.78 -21.37 27.98
N CYS A 407 -8.75 -21.64 28.80
CA CYS A 407 -8.30 -23.02 29.05
C CYS A 407 -9.01 -23.73 30.21
N THR A 408 -9.86 -23.04 30.99
CA THR A 408 -10.56 -23.61 32.17
C THR A 408 -12.07 -23.78 32.00
N THR A 409 -12.65 -23.40 30.86
CA THR A 409 -14.06 -23.64 30.58
C THR A 409 -14.23 -24.98 29.84
N PRO A 410 -14.81 -26.02 30.48
CA PRO A 410 -15.14 -27.24 29.77
C PRO A 410 -16.25 -26.93 28.76
N TYR A 411 -16.04 -27.35 27.51
CA TYR A 411 -17.08 -27.34 26.46
C TYR A 411 -18.38 -27.94 27.02
N PRO A 412 -19.54 -27.26 26.93
CA PRO A 412 -20.80 -27.93 27.15
C PRO A 412 -20.97 -28.95 26.03
N THR A 413 -20.91 -30.22 26.38
CA THR A 413 -21.36 -31.31 25.52
C THR A 413 -22.79 -31.02 25.07
N ALA A 414 -22.98 -30.88 23.77
CA ALA A 414 -24.28 -30.84 23.15
C ALA A 414 -25.03 -32.15 23.46
N GLN A 415 -26.21 -32.03 24.06
CA GLN A 415 -27.32 -32.96 23.91
C GLN A 415 -28.43 -32.24 23.16
#